data_AF-A0A947W703-F1
#
_entry.id   AF-A0A947W703-F1
#
_cell.length_a   1.000
_cell.length_b   1.000
_cell.length_c   1.000
_cell.angle_alpha   90.00
_cell.angle_beta   90.00
_cell.angle_gamma   90.00
#
_symmetry.space_group_name_H-M   'P 1'
#
loop_
_entity.id
_entity.type
_entity.pdbx_description
1 polymer ?
#
loop_
_entity_poly.entity_id
_entity_poly.type
_entity_poly.pdbx_seq_one_letter_code
_entity_poly.pdbx_strand_id
1 'polypeptide(L)'
;MRNNEDPGNWSKLERGKLPPPQNPDRLATIAGYFKIKAGTEGWQTLHDLADAEKGSIPADIMADEQVVKKLPIFFRALRGEKISREVLEEIIKITRET
;
A
#
# COMPACT_ATOMS: atom_id res chain seq x y z
N MET A 1 7.95 0.15 29.85
CA MET A 1 7.99 -0.30 28.44
C MET A 1 6.79 -1.20 28.23
N ARG A 2 5.73 -0.66 27.65
CA ARG A 2 4.52 -1.40 27.33
C ARG A 2 4.78 -1.96 25.92
N ASN A 3 4.42 -3.21 25.67
CA ASN A 3 4.54 -3.94 24.41
C ASN A 3 5.78 -4.84 24.34
N ASN A 4 5.54 -6.11 24.08
CA ASN A 4 6.51 -7.20 23.95
C ASN A 4 7.34 -7.09 22.65
N GLU A 5 7.66 -5.85 22.24
CA GLU A 5 8.37 -5.52 21.01
C GLU A 5 9.85 -5.38 21.31
N ASP A 6 10.68 -6.11 20.56
CA ASP A 6 12.12 -5.97 20.62
C ASP A 6 12.53 -4.56 20.12
N PRO A 7 13.17 -3.72 20.96
CA PRO A 7 13.57 -2.38 20.57
C PRO A 7 14.50 -2.35 19.36
N GLY A 8 15.28 -3.42 19.15
CA GLY A 8 16.15 -3.59 17.99
C GLY A 8 15.36 -3.76 16.70
N ASN A 9 14.26 -4.51 16.72
CA ASN A 9 13.36 -4.64 15.56
C ASN A 9 12.67 -3.31 15.24
N TRP A 10 12.23 -2.57 16.25
CA TRP A 10 11.64 -1.24 16.05
C TRP A 10 12.67 -0.27 15.43
N SER A 11 13.89 -0.24 15.96
CA SER A 11 14.98 0.55 15.39
C SER A 11 15.34 0.14 13.96
N LYS A 12 15.26 -1.15 13.61
CA LYS A 12 15.50 -1.60 12.22
C LYS A 12 14.37 -1.15 11.30
N LEU A 13 13.11 -1.25 11.75
CA LEU A 13 11.94 -0.81 11.00
C LEU A 13 12.00 0.69 10.70
N GLU A 14 12.24 1.52 11.71
CA GLU A 14 12.33 2.99 11.55
C GLU A 14 13.46 3.44 10.60
N ARG A 15 14.48 2.59 10.41
CA ARG A 15 15.61 2.86 9.50
C ARG A 15 15.45 2.18 8.13
N GLY A 16 14.31 1.56 7.84
CA GLY A 16 14.08 0.83 6.59
C GLY A 16 14.95 -0.42 6.44
N LYS A 17 15.54 -0.94 7.52
CA LYS A 17 16.35 -2.19 7.51
C LYS A 17 15.51 -3.44 7.71
N LEU A 18 14.28 -3.27 8.18
CA LEU A 18 13.28 -4.32 8.33
C LEU A 18 12.00 -3.80 7.66
N PRO A 19 11.39 -4.55 6.72
CA PRO A 19 10.14 -4.13 6.13
C PRO A 19 9.02 -4.12 7.18
N PRO A 20 7.98 -3.29 6.98
CA PRO A 20 6.83 -3.24 7.87
C PRO A 20 6.11 -4.59 7.91
N PRO A 21 5.51 -4.95 9.07
CA PRO A 21 4.74 -6.17 9.17
C PRO A 21 3.54 -6.13 8.23
N GLN A 22 3.21 -7.27 7.67
CA GLN A 22 2.15 -7.42 6.66
C GLN A 22 0.93 -8.15 7.22
N ASN A 23 1.07 -8.69 8.42
CA ASN A 23 -0.05 -9.29 9.14
C ASN A 23 -1.00 -8.16 9.58
N PRO A 24 -2.28 -8.21 9.20
CA PRO A 24 -3.28 -7.21 9.58
C PRO A 24 -3.36 -6.96 11.09
N ASP A 25 -3.24 -8.00 11.92
CA ASP A 25 -3.28 -7.86 13.39
C ASP A 25 -2.09 -7.06 13.93
N ARG A 26 -0.92 -7.22 13.30
CA ARG A 26 0.30 -6.49 13.66
C ARG A 26 0.20 -5.03 13.22
N LEU A 27 -0.32 -4.76 12.03
CA LEU A 27 -0.59 -3.39 11.56
C LEU A 27 -1.65 -2.70 12.43
N ALA A 28 -2.72 -3.42 12.81
CA ALA A 28 -3.74 -2.93 13.74
C ALA A 28 -3.16 -2.57 15.12
N THR A 29 -2.23 -3.38 15.61
CA THR A 29 -1.50 -3.12 16.85
C THR A 29 -0.67 -1.84 16.75
N ILE A 30 0.06 -1.66 15.65
CA ILE A 30 0.85 -0.44 15.38
C ILE A 30 -0.07 0.77 15.27
N ALA A 31 -1.18 0.67 14.55
CA ALA A 31 -2.20 1.72 14.45
C ALA A 31 -2.69 2.15 15.84
N GLY A 32 -2.90 1.19 16.74
CA GLY A 32 -3.27 1.43 18.13
C GLY A 32 -2.25 2.28 18.90
N TYR A 33 -0.95 2.10 18.67
CA TYR A 33 0.10 2.92 19.29
C TYR A 33 0.02 4.38 18.86
N PHE A 34 -0.34 4.61 17.60
CA PHE A 34 -0.53 5.95 17.03
C PHE A 34 -1.96 6.48 17.19
N LYS A 35 -2.85 5.73 17.85
CA LYS A 35 -4.28 6.06 18.03
C LYS A 35 -5.02 6.26 16.69
N ILE A 36 -4.56 5.60 15.64
CA ILE A 36 -5.22 5.56 14.33
C ILE A 36 -6.40 4.59 14.44
N LYS A 37 -7.59 5.05 14.04
CA LYS A 37 -8.81 4.24 14.11
C LYS A 37 -9.05 3.51 12.80
N ALA A 38 -9.52 2.27 12.88
CA ALA A 38 -9.93 1.51 11.69
C ALA A 38 -11.01 2.28 10.89
N GLY A 39 -10.93 2.18 9.56
CA GLY A 39 -11.83 2.86 8.63
C GLY A 39 -11.62 4.37 8.47
N THR A 40 -10.55 4.93 9.07
CA THR A 40 -10.14 6.32 8.82
C THR A 40 -9.13 6.40 7.68
N GLU A 41 -8.95 7.59 7.09
CA GLU A 41 -7.89 7.82 6.09
C GLU A 41 -6.51 7.42 6.63
N GLY A 42 -6.18 7.77 7.88
CA GLY A 42 -4.91 7.37 8.49
C GLY A 42 -4.71 5.85 8.60
N TRP A 43 -5.80 5.08 8.68
CA TRP A 43 -5.73 3.63 8.64
C TRP A 43 -5.37 3.16 7.23
N GLN A 44 -6.04 3.67 6.20
CA GLN A 44 -5.71 3.34 4.82
C GLN A 44 -4.26 3.70 4.50
N THR A 45 -3.84 4.92 4.83
CA THR A 45 -2.47 5.40 4.64
C THR A 45 -1.43 4.51 5.33
N LEU A 46 -1.71 4.02 6.53
CA LEU A 46 -0.80 3.10 7.22
C LEU A 46 -0.61 1.79 6.43
N HIS A 47 -1.70 1.24 5.90
CA HIS A 47 -1.67 0.02 5.09
C HIS A 47 -0.97 0.25 3.75
N ASP A 48 -1.33 1.31 3.03
CA ASP A 48 -0.71 1.65 1.74
C ASP A 48 0.80 1.85 1.87
N LEU A 49 1.25 2.54 2.93
CA LEU A 49 2.68 2.72 3.21
C LEU A 49 3.38 1.40 3.54
N ALA A 50 2.69 0.50 4.26
CA ALA A 50 3.25 -0.81 4.59
C ALA A 50 3.42 -1.69 3.34
N ASP A 51 2.46 -1.65 2.42
CA ASP A 51 2.54 -2.36 1.15
C ASP A 51 3.60 -1.75 0.23
N ALA A 52 3.62 -0.42 0.10
CA ALA A 52 4.58 0.31 -0.72
C ALA A 52 6.03 0.05 -0.31
N GLU A 53 6.34 0.07 0.99
CA GLU A 53 7.72 -0.17 1.47
C GLU A 53 8.19 -1.62 1.24
N LYS A 54 7.25 -2.57 1.12
CA LYS A 54 7.57 -3.94 0.72
C LYS A 54 7.60 -4.11 -0.80
N GLY A 55 7.23 -3.10 -1.58
CA GLY A 55 7.03 -3.20 -3.03
C GLY A 55 5.84 -4.08 -3.40
N SER A 56 4.83 -4.16 -2.53
CA SER A 56 3.58 -4.88 -2.75
C SER A 56 2.47 -3.91 -3.18
N ILE A 57 1.48 -4.42 -3.91
CA ILE A 57 0.28 -3.67 -4.29
C ILE A 57 -0.77 -3.90 -3.20
N PRO A 58 -1.50 -2.86 -2.75
CA PRO A 58 -2.56 -2.98 -1.76
C PRO A 58 -3.57 -4.09 -2.07
N ALA A 59 -3.97 -4.82 -1.04
CA ALA A 59 -4.78 -6.04 -1.18
C ALA A 59 -6.20 -5.76 -1.74
N ASP A 60 -6.76 -4.60 -1.40
CA ASP A 60 -8.02 -4.09 -1.93
C ASP A 60 -7.93 -3.81 -3.43
N ILE A 61 -6.82 -3.23 -3.91
CA ILE A 61 -6.55 -3.04 -5.35
C ILE A 61 -6.38 -4.39 -6.04
N MET A 62 -5.66 -5.33 -5.42
CA MET A 62 -5.44 -6.68 -5.96
C MET A 62 -6.71 -7.54 -5.99
N ALA A 63 -7.74 -7.19 -5.20
CA ALA A 63 -9.03 -7.88 -5.19
C ALA A 63 -9.90 -7.49 -6.40
N ASP A 64 -9.65 -6.34 -7.03
CA ASP A 64 -10.36 -5.93 -8.25
C ASP A 64 -9.69 -6.50 -9.51
N GLU A 65 -10.28 -7.55 -10.06
CA GLU A 65 -9.77 -8.22 -11.26
C GLU A 65 -9.71 -7.28 -12.49
N GLN A 66 -10.61 -6.29 -12.59
CA GLN A 66 -10.62 -5.33 -13.70
C GLN A 66 -9.44 -4.36 -13.58
N VAL A 67 -9.12 -3.92 -12.37
CA VAL A 67 -7.95 -3.07 -12.10
C VAL A 67 -6.66 -3.87 -12.35
N VAL A 68 -6.57 -5.09 -11.82
CA VAL A 68 -5.39 -5.96 -11.95
C VAL A 68 -5.03 -6.23 -13.40
N LYS A 69 -6.03 -6.51 -14.26
CA LYS A 69 -5.83 -6.72 -15.71
C LYS A 69 -5.15 -5.55 -16.41
N LYS A 70 -5.25 -4.35 -15.84
CA LYS A 70 -4.78 -3.09 -16.44
C LYS A 70 -3.50 -2.57 -15.79
N LEU A 71 -3.03 -3.17 -14.69
CA LEU A 71 -1.74 -2.84 -14.08
C LEU A 71 -0.55 -2.87 -15.07
N PRO A 72 -0.42 -3.85 -15.99
CA PRO A 72 0.71 -3.86 -16.93
C PRO A 72 0.79 -2.62 -17.81
N ILE A 73 -0.36 -2.08 -18.23
CA ILE A 73 -0.40 -0.89 -19.08
C ILE A 73 -0.04 0.37 -18.30
N PHE A 74 -0.50 0.44 -17.04
CA PHE A 74 -0.12 1.49 -16.12
C PHE A 74 1.40 1.48 -15.83
N PHE A 75 2.00 0.31 -15.62
CA PHE A 75 3.46 0.20 -15.40
C PHE A 75 4.26 0.59 -16.64
N ARG A 76 3.80 0.28 -17.85
CA ARG A 76 4.41 0.79 -19.09
C ARG A 76 4.36 2.31 -19.15
N ALA A 77 3.26 2.92 -18.72
CA ALA A 77 3.10 4.38 -18.63
C ALA A 77 4.17 5.01 -17.72
N LEU A 78 4.30 4.45 -16.51
CA LEU A 78 5.27 4.92 -15.51
C LEU A 78 6.72 4.79 -15.99
N ARG A 79 7.02 3.86 -16.91
CA ARG A 79 8.33 3.71 -17.54
C ARG A 79 8.57 4.68 -18.71
N GLY A 80 7.63 5.57 -19.02
CA GLY A 80 7.76 6.57 -20.07
C GLY A 80 7.47 6.05 -21.48
N GLU A 81 6.87 4.86 -21.61
CA GLU A 81 6.41 4.37 -22.91
C GLU A 81 5.25 5.23 -23.42
N LYS A 82 5.26 5.57 -24.72
CA LYS A 82 4.15 6.31 -25.32
C LYS A 82 2.89 5.45 -25.29
N ILE A 83 1.91 5.92 -24.53
CA ILE A 83 0.59 5.32 -24.45
C ILE A 83 -0.36 6.06 -25.39
N SER A 84 -1.26 5.32 -26.06
CA SER A 84 -2.27 5.92 -26.91
C SER A 84 -3.32 6.66 -26.08
N ARG A 85 -4.02 7.63 -26.67
CA ARG A 85 -5.02 8.42 -25.94
C ARG A 85 -6.15 7.56 -25.39
N GLU A 86 -6.55 6.55 -26.14
CA GLU A 86 -7.63 5.62 -25.79
C GLU A 86 -7.29 4.85 -24.52
N VAL A 87 -6.04 4.40 -24.40
CA VAL A 87 -5.55 3.72 -23.20
C VAL A 87 -5.44 4.67 -22.02
N LEU A 88 -5.00 5.91 -22.23
CA LEU A 88 -4.96 6.91 -21.16
C LEU A 88 -6.37 7.19 -20.60
N GLU A 89 -7.36 7.30 -21.48
CA GLU A 89 -8.76 7.46 -21.11
C GLU A 89 -9.29 6.22 -20.35
N GLU A 90 -8.87 5.02 -20.75
CA GLU A 90 -9.18 3.79 -20.02
C GLU A 90 -8.58 3.77 -18.61
N ILE A 91 -7.32 4.23 -18.45
CA ILE A 91 -6.66 4.36 -17.15
C ILE A 91 -7.44 5.33 -16.25
N ILE A 92 -7.74 6.53 -16.75
CA ILE A 92 -8.48 7.57 -16.02
C ILE A 92 -9.85 7.07 -15.55
N LYS A 93 -10.54 6.28 -16.38
CA LYS A 93 -11.85 5.73 -16.04
C LYS A 93 -11.78 4.85 -14.79
N ILE A 94 -10.79 3.94 -14.73
CA ILE A 94 -10.62 3.01 -13.60
C ILE A 94 -10.34 3.80 -12.32
N THR A 95 -9.45 4.81 -12.38
CA THR A 95 -9.05 5.58 -11.20
C THR A 95 -10.16 6.49 -10.65
N ARG A 96 -11.23 6.72 -11.41
CA ARG A 96 -12.41 7.50 -10.99
C ARG A 96 -13.56 6.65 -10.47
N GLU A 97 -13.55 5.36 -10.76
CA GLU A 97 -14.57 4.39 -10.37
C GLU A 97 -14.17 3.58 -9.12
N THR A 98 -12.94 3.76 -8.64
CA THR A 98 -12.42 3.26 -7.35
C THR A 98 -12.51 4.37 -6.30
#